data_AF-A0A964U6Z1-F1
#
_entry.id   AF-A0A964U6Z1-F1
#
_cell.length_a   1.000
_cell.length_b   1.000
_cell.length_c   1.000
_cell.angle_alpha   90.00
_cell.angle_beta   90.00
_cell.angle_gamma   90.00
#
_symmetry.space_group_name_H-M   'P 1'
#
loop_
_entity.id
_entity.type
_entity.pdbx_description
1 polymer ?
#
loop_
_entity_poly.entity_id
_entity_poly.type
_entity_poly.pdbx_seq_one_letter_code
_entity_poly.pdbx_strand_id
1 'polypeptide(L)'
;MWCWSHPGGRELRRFDTGPPRVRAVTMEGETLIVGDGYGTFRRFNRQGRQIGGDFALADNLYDIEGIHLDPDGAMLLVGDDPAFLVRLDAERRETHRIAGETVDPPMTEPQGIARDPVSGNILVIDDNEGLNAIFEFTADFALLSVTPLSERAATRRRWRCSRRPASSSSATTGASGSKSLTGCPRGRASPSRSISARPARSADAAHPA
;
A
#
# COMPACT_ATOMS: atom_id res chain seq x y z
N MET A 1 -16.31 -2.06 15.72
CA MET A 1 -15.57 -2.88 16.72
C MET A 1 -14.22 -3.30 16.12
N TRP A 2 -13.10 -2.99 16.77
CA TRP A 2 -11.74 -3.18 16.21
C TRP A 2 -10.81 -3.97 17.13
N CYS A 3 -9.84 -4.69 16.57
CA CYS A 3 -8.87 -5.51 17.31
C CYS A 3 -7.43 -5.27 16.82
N TRP A 4 -6.48 -5.08 17.74
CA TRP A 4 -5.05 -5.21 17.44
C TRP A 4 -4.59 -6.64 17.67
N SER A 5 -3.65 -7.18 16.88
CA SER A 5 -3.14 -8.54 17.08
C SER A 5 -1.62 -8.61 17.24
N HIS A 6 -1.14 -9.48 18.13
CA HIS A 6 0.26 -9.93 18.20
C HIS A 6 0.58 -10.76 16.94
N PRO A 7 1.86 -10.93 16.51
CA PRO A 7 2.25 -11.86 15.44
C PRO A 7 1.74 -13.31 15.59
N GLY A 8 1.23 -13.69 16.76
CA GLY A 8 0.56 -14.97 17.03
C GLY A 8 -0.97 -14.93 16.96
N GLY A 9 -1.59 -13.86 16.44
CA GLY A 9 -3.04 -13.70 16.34
C GLY A 9 -3.76 -13.33 17.65
N ARG A 10 -3.01 -13.07 18.73
CA ARG A 10 -3.60 -12.70 20.03
C ARG A 10 -4.12 -11.27 19.98
N GLU A 11 -5.40 -11.07 20.25
CA GLU A 11 -5.99 -9.75 20.45
C GLU A 11 -5.26 -9.01 21.59
N LEU A 12 -4.75 -7.82 21.27
CA LEU A 12 -4.06 -6.92 22.20
C LEU A 12 -5.05 -5.95 22.86
N ARG A 13 -6.05 -5.50 22.11
CA ARG A 13 -7.04 -4.52 22.56
C ARG A 13 -8.25 -4.52 21.64
N ARG A 14 -9.41 -4.18 22.24
CA ARG A 14 -10.65 -3.84 21.57
C ARG A 14 -11.29 -2.61 22.20
N PHE A 15 -11.85 -1.75 21.37
CA PHE A 15 -12.59 -0.57 21.78
C PHE A 15 -13.65 -0.21 20.73
N ASP A 16 -14.58 0.64 21.14
CA ASP A 16 -15.59 1.20 20.26
C ASP A 16 -15.04 2.42 19.53
N THR A 17 -15.15 2.41 18.21
CA THR A 17 -14.78 3.53 17.35
C THR A 17 -15.89 4.58 17.30
N GLY A 18 -17.14 4.17 17.52
CA GLY A 18 -18.36 4.97 17.44
C GLY A 18 -19.08 4.91 16.09
N PRO A 19 -18.43 5.14 14.93
CA PRO A 19 -19.07 4.94 13.64
C PRO A 19 -19.48 3.47 13.43
N PRO A 20 -20.61 3.24 12.72
CA PRO A 20 -21.12 1.89 12.47
C PRO A 20 -20.24 1.09 11.50
N ARG A 21 -19.42 1.79 10.70
CA ARG A 21 -18.47 1.23 9.75
C ARG A 21 -17.12 1.89 9.94
N VAL A 22 -16.08 1.15 9.60
CA VAL A 22 -14.75 1.70 9.44
C VAL A 22 -14.20 1.13 8.16
N ARG A 23 -13.83 2.04 7.27
CA ARG A 23 -13.35 1.74 5.92
C ARG A 23 -11.86 1.99 5.80
N ALA A 24 -11.38 3.05 6.43
CA ALA A 24 -9.99 3.46 6.39
C ALA A 24 -9.34 3.46 7.77
N VAL A 25 -8.09 2.98 7.87
CA VAL A 25 -7.26 3.06 9.07
C VAL A 25 -5.81 3.41 8.72
N THR A 26 -5.19 4.30 9.50
CA THR A 26 -3.75 4.57 9.44
C THR A 26 -3.22 5.01 10.80
N MET A 27 -1.90 5.14 10.93
CA MET A 27 -1.23 5.62 12.13
C MET A 27 -0.53 6.95 11.87
N GLU A 28 -0.87 7.98 12.64
CA GLU A 28 -0.19 9.28 12.68
C GLU A 28 0.61 9.36 13.99
N GLY A 29 1.90 8.99 13.92
CA GLY A 29 2.75 8.81 15.08
C GLY A 29 2.18 7.78 16.06
N GLU A 30 1.79 8.24 17.24
CA GLU A 30 1.23 7.43 18.33
C GLU A 30 -0.30 7.30 18.28
N THR A 31 -0.93 7.90 17.27
CA THR A 31 -2.37 8.04 17.14
C THR A 31 -2.90 7.17 16.01
N LEU A 32 -3.93 6.38 16.29
CA LEU A 32 -4.70 5.69 15.24
C LEU A 32 -5.71 6.68 14.64
N ILE A 33 -5.71 6.82 13.32
CA ILE A 33 -6.75 7.50 12.57
C ILE A 33 -7.70 6.44 12.01
N VAL A 34 -8.98 6.66 12.21
CA VAL A 34 -10.08 5.79 11.77
C VAL A 34 -11.04 6.63 10.94
N GLY A 35 -11.29 6.22 9.69
CA GLY A 35 -12.28 6.82 8.80
C GLY A 35 -13.51 5.92 8.65
N ASP A 36 -14.69 6.52 8.64
CA ASP A 36 -15.97 5.81 8.49
C ASP A 36 -16.37 5.54 7.03
N GLY A 37 -15.65 6.15 6.09
CA GLY A 37 -15.94 6.14 4.65
C GLY A 37 -16.77 7.34 4.21
N TYR A 38 -17.58 7.96 5.06
CA TYR A 38 -18.41 9.12 4.72
C TYR A 38 -17.69 10.47 4.93
N GLY A 39 -16.36 10.47 4.89
CA GLY A 39 -15.53 11.65 5.09
C GLY A 39 -15.30 12.04 6.56
N THR A 40 -15.82 11.27 7.52
CA THR A 40 -15.61 11.53 8.95
C THR A 40 -14.48 10.67 9.50
N PHE A 41 -13.57 11.31 10.23
CA PHE A 41 -12.40 10.69 10.84
C PHE A 41 -12.35 10.94 12.34
N ARG A 42 -11.74 9.99 13.06
CA ARG A 42 -11.50 10.05 14.50
C ARG A 42 -10.09 9.63 14.83
N ARG A 43 -9.53 10.24 15.88
CA ARG A 43 -8.21 9.93 16.43
C ARG A 43 -8.33 9.13 17.72
N PHE A 44 -7.51 8.11 17.89
CA PHE A 44 -7.46 7.31 19.11
C PHE A 44 -6.03 7.18 19.61
N ASN A 45 -5.85 7.27 20.93
CA ASN A 45 -4.58 6.93 21.56
C ASN A 45 -4.36 5.41 21.63
N ARG A 46 -3.18 4.97 22.07
CA ARG A 46 -2.84 3.55 22.28
C ARG A 46 -3.75 2.81 23.27
N GLN A 47 -4.55 3.53 24.06
CA GLN A 47 -5.52 2.97 24.98
C GLN A 47 -6.91 2.81 24.34
N GLY A 48 -7.10 3.22 23.09
CA GLY A 48 -8.39 3.16 22.40
C GLY A 48 -9.36 4.26 22.83
N ARG A 49 -8.87 5.33 23.46
CA ARG A 49 -9.67 6.50 23.82
C ARG A 49 -9.58 7.54 22.71
N GLN A 50 -10.73 8.07 22.31
CA GLN A 50 -10.81 9.15 21.32
C GLN A 50 -10.05 10.40 21.83
N ILE A 51 -9.26 11.00 20.94
CA ILE A 51 -8.56 12.27 21.16
C ILE A 51 -9.26 13.33 20.30
N GLY A 52 -9.76 14.39 20.93
CA GLY A 52 -10.49 15.46 20.24
C GLY A 52 -11.87 15.02 19.75
N GLY A 53 -12.47 15.86 18.90
CA GLY A 53 -13.72 15.56 18.21
C GLY A 53 -13.51 14.87 16.88
N ASP A 54 -14.61 14.65 16.17
CA ASP A 54 -14.63 14.17 14.80
C ASP A 54 -14.06 15.26 13.87
N PHE A 55 -13.41 14.85 12.78
CA PHE A 55 -12.81 15.78 11.82
C PHE A 55 -12.88 15.24 10.39
N ALA A 56 -12.79 16.14 9.41
CA ALA A 56 -12.60 15.80 8.00
C ALA A 56 -11.11 15.96 7.62
N LEU A 57 -10.64 15.18 6.64
CA LEU A 57 -9.27 15.35 6.12
C LEU A 57 -9.18 16.57 5.20
N ALA A 58 -10.12 16.71 4.27
CA ALA A 58 -10.25 17.84 3.37
C ALA A 58 -11.71 17.95 2.91
N ASP A 59 -12.05 19.04 2.22
CA ASP A 59 -13.38 19.25 1.67
C ASP A 59 -13.68 18.23 0.56
N ASN A 60 -14.95 17.82 0.47
CA ASN A 60 -15.47 16.93 -0.59
C ASN A 60 -14.75 15.57 -0.72
N LEU A 61 -14.13 15.08 0.36
CA LEU A 61 -13.64 13.71 0.43
C LEU A 61 -14.68 12.83 1.11
N TYR A 62 -15.31 11.97 0.32
CA TYR A 62 -16.28 10.98 0.77
C TYR A 62 -16.02 9.67 0.03
N ASP A 63 -16.67 8.63 0.52
CA ASP A 63 -16.47 7.23 0.14
C ASP A 63 -15.01 6.76 0.16
N ILE A 64 -14.29 7.14 1.22
CA ILE A 64 -12.88 6.79 1.40
C ILE A 64 -12.76 5.33 1.80
N GLU A 65 -12.12 4.53 0.95
CA GLU A 65 -11.89 3.10 1.18
C GLU A 65 -10.45 2.79 1.59
N GLY A 66 -9.49 3.68 1.27
CA GLY A 66 -8.09 3.46 1.59
C GLY A 66 -7.36 4.74 2.03
N ILE A 67 -6.40 4.56 2.95
CA ILE A 67 -5.52 5.64 3.43
C ILE A 67 -4.11 5.11 3.66
N HIS A 68 -3.12 5.89 3.25
CA HIS A 68 -1.70 5.69 3.54
C HIS A 68 -1.09 6.98 4.07
N LEU A 69 -0.24 6.88 5.10
CA LEU A 69 0.52 8.03 5.62
C LEU A 69 1.98 7.91 5.19
N ASP A 70 2.46 8.92 4.47
CA ASP A 70 3.88 9.07 4.12
C ASP A 70 4.70 9.54 5.34
N PRO A 71 6.02 9.26 5.38
CA PRO A 71 6.90 9.72 6.45
C PRO A 71 6.99 11.24 6.62
N ASP A 72 6.69 12.01 5.58
CA ASP A 72 6.67 13.49 5.59
C ASP A 72 5.34 14.05 6.16
N GLY A 73 4.40 13.19 6.54
CA GLY A 73 3.07 13.57 7.03
C GLY A 73 2.03 13.75 5.92
N ALA A 74 2.41 13.62 4.65
CA ALA A 74 1.45 13.59 3.55
C ALA A 74 0.58 12.32 3.61
N MET A 75 -0.61 12.39 3.05
CA MET A 75 -1.55 11.27 2.99
C MET A 75 -1.91 10.95 1.56
N LEU A 76 -1.93 9.65 1.23
CA LEU A 76 -2.56 9.14 0.02
C LEU A 76 -3.92 8.55 0.38
N LEU A 77 -4.92 8.84 -0.44
CA LEU A 77 -6.29 8.42 -0.23
C LEU A 77 -6.86 7.83 -1.52
N VAL A 78 -7.71 6.83 -1.37
CA VAL A 78 -8.56 6.34 -2.45
C VAL A 78 -10.01 6.30 -2.00
N GLY A 79 -10.91 6.55 -2.93
CA GLY A 79 -12.34 6.43 -2.74
C GLY A 79 -13.03 5.98 -4.02
N ASP A 80 -14.26 5.50 -3.89
CA ASP A 80 -14.95 4.66 -4.88
C ASP A 80 -16.05 5.41 -5.65
N ASP A 81 -16.95 6.12 -4.96
CA ASP A 81 -18.00 6.90 -5.62
C ASP A 81 -17.86 8.42 -5.39
N PRO A 82 -17.15 9.19 -6.24
CA PRO A 82 -16.45 8.79 -7.45
C PRO A 82 -15.07 8.19 -7.16
N ALA A 83 -14.57 7.44 -8.13
CA ALA A 83 -13.29 6.79 -8.04
C ALA A 83 -12.16 7.82 -8.04
N PHE A 84 -11.23 7.77 -7.09
CA PHE A 84 -10.05 8.65 -7.12
C PHE A 84 -8.83 8.08 -6.42
N LEU A 85 -7.68 8.66 -6.77
CA LEU A 85 -6.45 8.68 -5.98
C LEU A 85 -6.09 10.14 -5.69
N VAL A 86 -5.99 10.51 -4.42
CA VAL A 86 -5.64 11.87 -3.98
C VAL A 86 -4.41 11.86 -3.09
N ARG A 87 -3.60 12.92 -3.20
CA ARG A 87 -2.55 13.25 -2.23
C ARG A 87 -2.90 14.52 -1.48
N LEU A 88 -2.92 14.43 -0.16
CA LEU A 88 -2.92 15.56 0.74
C LEU A 88 -1.50 15.78 1.28
N ASP A 89 -1.07 17.03 1.43
CA ASP A 89 0.15 17.33 2.19
C ASP A 89 -0.08 17.29 3.71
N ALA A 90 0.97 17.58 4.48
CA ALA A 90 0.92 17.53 5.94
C ALA A 90 -0.10 18.50 6.55
N GLU A 91 -0.40 19.61 5.86
CA GLU A 91 -1.45 20.58 6.24
C GLU A 91 -2.83 20.20 5.71
N ARG A 92 -2.95 19.00 5.12
CA ARG A 92 -4.18 18.42 4.55
C ARG A 92 -4.72 19.18 3.34
N ARG A 93 -3.86 19.89 2.63
CA ARG A 93 -4.21 20.51 1.35
C ARG A 93 -4.04 19.49 0.23
N GLU A 94 -5.00 19.42 -0.68
CA GLU A 94 -4.88 18.60 -1.87
C GLU A 94 -3.74 19.11 -2.76
N THR A 95 -2.80 18.23 -3.08
CA THR A 95 -1.64 18.51 -3.94
C THR A 95 -1.66 17.72 -5.23
N HIS A 96 -2.43 16.63 -5.28
CA HIS A 96 -2.60 15.83 -6.47
C HIS A 96 -3.95 15.10 -6.44
N ARG A 97 -4.53 14.88 -7.63
CA ARG A 97 -5.73 14.07 -7.84
C ARG A 97 -5.66 13.37 -9.18
N ILE A 98 -5.94 12.08 -9.17
CA ILE A 98 -6.32 11.29 -10.33
C ILE A 98 -7.78 10.92 -10.13
N ALA A 99 -8.63 11.24 -11.10
CA ALA A 99 -9.98 10.73 -11.14
C ALA A 99 -9.94 9.35 -11.84
N GLY A 100 -10.52 8.33 -11.23
CA GLY A 100 -10.36 6.93 -11.65
C GLY A 100 -10.80 6.68 -13.09
N GLU A 101 -11.81 7.41 -13.56
CA GLU A 101 -12.33 7.39 -14.93
C GLU A 101 -11.36 7.96 -15.97
N THR A 102 -10.32 8.68 -15.54
CA THR A 102 -9.29 9.24 -16.43
C THR A 102 -8.09 8.32 -16.62
N VAL A 103 -8.02 7.23 -15.85
CA VAL A 103 -7.00 6.18 -16.00
C VAL A 103 -7.38 5.29 -17.19
N ASP A 104 -6.39 4.77 -17.92
CA ASP A 104 -6.62 3.79 -19.00
C ASP A 104 -5.82 2.50 -18.75
N PRO A 105 -6.49 1.36 -18.49
CA PRO A 105 -7.94 1.21 -18.30
C PRO A 105 -8.44 1.94 -17.03
N PRO A 106 -9.74 2.25 -16.91
CA PRO A 106 -10.27 3.00 -15.77
C PRO A 106 -10.12 2.22 -14.47
N MET A 107 -9.80 2.96 -13.40
CA MET A 107 -9.78 2.47 -12.03
C MET A 107 -11.15 2.78 -11.43
N THR A 108 -12.04 1.78 -11.38
CA THR A 108 -13.46 2.02 -11.08
C THR A 108 -13.76 1.94 -9.59
N GLU A 109 -13.19 0.97 -8.86
CA GLU A 109 -13.54 0.71 -7.46
C GLU A 109 -12.29 0.50 -6.58
N PRO A 110 -11.49 1.56 -6.38
CA PRO A 110 -10.27 1.46 -5.59
C PRO A 110 -10.58 1.26 -4.09
N GLN A 111 -10.37 0.06 -3.58
CA GLN A 111 -10.67 -0.34 -2.20
C GLN A 111 -9.48 -0.26 -1.23
N GLY A 112 -8.27 -0.02 -1.72
CA GLY A 112 -7.08 -0.01 -0.87
C GLY A 112 -5.88 0.64 -1.51
N ILE A 113 -5.00 1.19 -0.66
CA ILE A 113 -3.80 1.89 -1.10
C ILE A 113 -2.60 1.59 -0.20
N ALA A 114 -1.42 1.49 -0.82
CA ALA A 114 -0.14 1.43 -0.14
C ALA A 114 0.94 2.12 -0.97
N ARG A 115 2.05 2.46 -0.31
CA ARG A 115 3.28 2.86 -0.98
C ARG A 115 4.35 1.78 -0.80
N ASP A 116 5.02 1.41 -1.88
CA ASP A 116 6.20 0.56 -1.81
C ASP A 116 7.36 1.33 -1.17
N PRO A 117 7.89 0.90 -0.01
CA PRO A 117 8.97 1.61 0.67
C PRO A 117 10.31 1.58 -0.09
N VAL A 118 10.47 0.73 -1.11
CA VAL A 118 11.71 0.64 -1.89
C VAL A 118 11.69 1.58 -3.09
N SER A 119 10.65 1.49 -3.92
CA SER A 119 10.54 2.31 -5.14
C SER A 119 9.84 3.65 -4.93
N GLY A 120 9.02 3.77 -3.87
CA GLY A 120 8.09 4.90 -3.71
C GLY A 120 6.82 4.79 -4.57
N ASN A 121 6.68 3.71 -5.34
CA ASN A 121 5.50 3.48 -6.17
C ASN A 121 4.24 3.39 -5.31
N ILE A 122 3.14 3.87 -5.87
CA ILE A 122 1.82 3.83 -5.25
C ILE A 122 1.09 2.61 -5.81
N LEU A 123 0.59 1.76 -4.92
CA LEU A 123 -0.17 0.57 -5.25
C LEU A 123 -1.62 0.81 -4.82
N VAL A 124 -2.53 0.82 -5.79
CA VAL A 124 -3.97 0.89 -5.56
C VAL A 124 -4.59 -0.43 -5.95
N ILE A 125 -5.46 -0.98 -5.10
CA ILE A 125 -6.22 -2.19 -5.38
C ILE A 125 -7.61 -1.79 -5.82
N ASP A 126 -7.99 -2.26 -7.00
CA ASP A 126 -9.33 -2.17 -7.58
C ASP A 126 -10.00 -3.55 -7.45
N ASP A 127 -11.26 -3.61 -7.01
CA ASP A 127 -11.91 -4.87 -6.65
C ASP A 127 -12.68 -5.53 -7.81
N ASN A 128 -13.53 -6.52 -7.51
CA ASN A 128 -14.21 -7.33 -8.51
C ASN A 128 -15.41 -6.67 -9.21
N GLU A 129 -15.86 -5.51 -8.76
CA GLU A 129 -16.84 -4.71 -9.49
C GLU A 129 -16.11 -3.74 -10.46
N GLY A 130 -14.83 -3.44 -10.20
CA GLY A 130 -13.85 -2.91 -11.16
C GLY A 130 -13.08 -3.98 -11.96
N LEU A 131 -11.78 -3.76 -12.17
CA LEU A 131 -10.89 -4.65 -12.96
C LEU A 131 -10.31 -5.82 -12.16
N ASN A 132 -10.57 -5.90 -10.85
CA ASN A 132 -9.99 -6.88 -9.93
C ASN A 132 -8.46 -6.91 -10.07
N ALA A 133 -7.82 -5.75 -9.93
CA ALA A 133 -6.45 -5.51 -10.34
C ALA A 133 -5.67 -4.66 -9.33
N ILE A 134 -4.34 -4.71 -9.44
CA ILE A 134 -3.45 -3.74 -8.81
C ILE A 134 -3.05 -2.73 -9.87
N PHE A 135 -3.39 -1.47 -9.63
CA PHE A 135 -2.85 -0.33 -10.33
C PHE A 135 -1.56 0.10 -9.64
N GLU A 136 -0.49 0.17 -10.39
CA GLU A 136 0.80 0.66 -9.91
C GLU A 136 1.10 2.00 -10.58
N PHE A 137 1.29 3.03 -9.77
CA PHE A 137 1.74 4.34 -10.21
C PHE A 137 3.16 4.60 -9.71
N THR A 138 3.92 5.40 -10.44
CA THR A 138 5.15 6.02 -9.93
C THR A 138 4.87 6.89 -8.70
N ALA A 139 5.93 7.25 -7.97
CA ALA A 139 5.83 8.25 -6.90
C ALA A 139 5.26 9.61 -7.36
N ASP A 140 5.42 9.93 -8.64
CA ASP A 140 4.94 11.15 -9.31
C ASP A 140 3.59 10.93 -10.04
N PHE A 141 2.82 9.92 -9.64
CA PHE A 141 1.45 9.67 -10.10
C PHE A 141 1.26 9.25 -11.57
N ALA A 142 2.34 8.96 -12.30
CA ALA A 142 2.23 8.33 -13.63
C ALA A 142 1.91 6.83 -13.50
N LEU A 143 0.91 6.33 -14.24
CA LEU A 143 0.56 4.90 -14.28
C LEU A 143 1.71 4.08 -14.91
N LEU A 144 2.16 3.03 -14.21
CA LEU A 144 3.20 2.10 -14.66
C LEU A 144 2.61 0.79 -15.18
N SER A 145 1.68 0.20 -14.41
CA SER A 145 1.10 -1.10 -14.75
C SER A 145 -0.28 -1.29 -14.15
N VAL A 146 -1.07 -2.14 -14.80
CA VAL A 146 -2.32 -2.69 -14.27
C VAL A 146 -2.19 -4.20 -14.29
N THR A 147 -2.15 -4.82 -13.11
CA THR A 147 -1.95 -6.26 -12.96
C THR A 147 -3.22 -6.93 -12.43
N PRO A 148 -3.92 -7.76 -13.22
CA PRO A 148 -5.06 -8.51 -12.73
C PRO A 148 -4.70 -9.44 -11.55
N LEU A 149 -5.52 -9.45 -10.51
CA LEU A 149 -5.34 -10.31 -9.33
C LEU A 149 -5.54 -11.80 -9.66
N SER A 150 -6.35 -12.09 -10.69
CA SER A 150 -6.57 -13.45 -11.20
C SER A 150 -5.28 -14.09 -11.75
N GLU A 151 -4.41 -13.32 -12.39
CA GLU A 151 -3.12 -13.80 -12.92
C GLU A 151 -2.11 -14.13 -11.82
N ARG A 152 -2.18 -13.44 -10.68
CA ARG A 152 -1.29 -13.69 -9.53
C ARG A 152 -1.67 -14.96 -8.76
N ALA A 153 -2.96 -15.31 -8.69
CA ALA A 153 -3.42 -16.53 -8.03
C ALA A 153 -2.94 -17.81 -8.74
N ALA A 154 -2.78 -17.77 -10.06
CA ALA A 154 -2.29 -18.89 -10.86
C ALA A 154 -0.79 -19.19 -10.65
N THR A 155 -0.03 -18.20 -10.17
CA THR A 155 1.43 -18.32 -9.97
C THR A 155 1.78 -18.70 -8.53
N ARG A 156 1.06 -19.66 -7.94
CA ARG A 156 1.46 -20.28 -6.66
C ARG A 156 2.67 -21.19 -6.87
N ARG A 157 3.88 -20.62 -7.00
CA ARG A 157 5.07 -21.36 -6.56
C ARG A 157 4.91 -21.55 -5.07
N ARG A 158 4.68 -22.81 -4.65
CA ARG A 158 4.64 -23.20 -3.23
C ARG A 158 5.82 -22.55 -2.52
N TRP A 159 5.55 -21.59 -1.64
CA TRP A 159 6.47 -21.22 -0.59
C TRP A 159 6.56 -22.43 0.36
N ARG A 160 7.38 -23.43 0.00
CA ARG A 160 7.82 -24.43 0.95
C ARG A 160 8.81 -23.74 1.87
N CYS A 161 8.32 -23.29 3.01
CA CYS A 161 9.18 -23.08 4.17
C CYS A 161 9.77 -24.46 4.51
N SER A 162 10.99 -24.72 4.04
CA SER A 162 11.69 -25.96 4.36
C SER A 162 12.07 -25.88 5.84
N ARG A 163 11.26 -26.52 6.69
CA ARG A 163 11.70 -26.86 8.03
C ARG A 163 12.93 -27.75 7.87
N ARG A 164 14.11 -27.21 8.17
CA ARG A 164 15.25 -28.06 8.53
C ARG A 164 14.81 -28.89 9.75
N PRO A 165 14.87 -30.22 9.70
CA PRO A 165 14.68 -31.00 10.92
C PRO A 165 15.77 -30.60 11.91
N ALA A 166 15.38 -30.39 13.17
CA ALA A 166 16.33 -30.16 14.25
C ALA A 166 17.25 -31.38 14.33
N SER A 167 18.55 -31.18 14.13
CA SER A 167 19.55 -32.19 14.45
C SER A 167 19.55 -32.35 15.96
N SER A 168 19.11 -33.51 16.44
CA SER A 168 19.32 -33.95 17.82
C SER A 168 20.82 -34.15 18.04
N SER A 169 21.50 -33.20 18.66
CA SER A 169 22.85 -33.41 19.19
C SER A 169 22.74 -33.90 20.63
N SER A 170 23.00 -35.18 20.82
CA SER A 170 23.34 -35.77 22.11
C SER A 170 24.65 -35.13 22.61
N ALA A 171 24.64 -34.66 23.85
CA ALA A 171 25.84 -34.14 24.50
C ALA A 171 26.84 -35.28 24.73
N THR A 172 28.02 -35.18 24.13
CA THR A 172 29.22 -35.92 24.55
C THR A 172 30.36 -34.92 24.72
N THR A 173 30.95 -34.96 25.91
CA THR A 173 32.07 -34.16 26.41
C THR A 173 33.33 -34.40 25.58
N GLY A 174 34.07 -33.34 25.20
CA GLY A 174 35.46 -33.49 24.74
C GLY A 174 36.01 -32.40 23.82
N ALA A 175 36.82 -31.51 24.41
CA ALA A 175 38.07 -30.90 23.91
C ALA A 175 38.21 -30.28 22.49
N SER A 176 38.61 -28.99 22.50
CA SER A 176 39.67 -28.34 21.69
C SER A 176 39.65 -28.47 20.15
N GLY A 177 39.52 -27.34 19.46
CA GLY A 177 39.95 -27.23 18.05
C GLY A 177 39.45 -25.98 17.33
N SER A 178 40.37 -25.11 16.96
CA SER A 178 40.20 -23.94 16.08
C SER A 178 39.70 -24.28 14.66
N LYS A 179 38.86 -23.42 14.06
CA LYS A 179 39.05 -22.74 12.74
C LYS A 179 37.74 -22.39 11.99
N SER A 180 37.84 -21.24 11.31
CA SER A 180 37.31 -20.89 9.97
C SER A 180 35.87 -20.39 9.81
N LEU A 181 35.77 -19.09 9.54
CA LEU A 181 34.66 -18.42 8.86
C LEU A 181 34.76 -18.64 7.34
N THR A 182 33.78 -19.31 6.75
CA THR A 182 33.50 -19.40 5.30
C THR A 182 32.04 -19.86 5.16
N GLY A 183 31.13 -19.31 4.37
CA GLY A 183 31.11 -18.20 3.42
C GLY A 183 29.67 -18.12 2.87
N CYS A 184 29.19 -16.91 2.58
CA CYS A 184 27.91 -16.71 1.87
C CYS A 184 28.07 -17.02 0.38
N PRO A 185 27.17 -17.78 -0.27
CA PRO A 185 27.12 -17.83 -1.72
C PRO A 185 26.38 -16.61 -2.27
N ARG A 186 27.10 -15.82 -3.09
CA ARG A 186 26.56 -14.76 -3.95
C ARG A 186 25.72 -15.38 -5.07
N GLY A 187 24.45 -14.96 -5.17
CA GLY A 187 23.51 -15.32 -6.24
C GLY A 187 23.44 -14.23 -7.31
N ARG A 188 23.98 -14.57 -8.48
CA ARG A 188 24.02 -13.95 -9.81
C ARG A 188 22.99 -12.85 -10.16
N ALA A 189 23.54 -11.78 -10.75
CA ALA A 189 22.85 -10.82 -11.60
C ALA A 189 22.39 -11.45 -12.94
N SER A 190 21.24 -11.00 -13.43
CA SER A 190 20.72 -11.25 -14.78
C SER A 190 20.69 -9.94 -15.58
N PRO A 191 20.83 -10.01 -16.92
CA PRO A 191 21.31 -8.90 -17.74
C PRO A 191 20.23 -7.89 -18.12
N SER A 192 20.65 -6.62 -18.18
CA SER A 192 19.92 -5.49 -18.74
C SER A 192 19.70 -5.66 -20.25
N ARG A 193 18.46 -5.49 -20.71
CA ARG A 193 18.13 -5.27 -22.12
C ARG A 193 17.91 -3.78 -22.34
N SER A 194 18.82 -3.16 -23.08
CA SER A 194 18.69 -1.82 -23.63
C SER A 194 17.66 -1.82 -24.76
N ILE A 195 16.60 -1.02 -24.64
CA ILE A 195 15.70 -0.69 -25.75
C ILE A 195 16.10 0.69 -26.27
N SER A 196 16.46 0.72 -27.54
CA SER A 196 16.85 1.91 -28.31
C SER A 196 15.63 2.80 -28.57
N ALA A 197 15.72 4.07 -28.18
CA ALA A 197 14.77 5.11 -28.57
C ALA A 197 14.84 5.37 -30.09
N ARG A 198 13.68 5.54 -30.73
CA ARG A 198 13.55 6.15 -32.07
C ARG A 198 13.10 7.60 -31.91
N PRO A 199 13.61 8.54 -32.72
CA PRO A 199 13.27 9.95 -32.62
C PRO A 199 11.86 10.26 -33.15
N ALA A 200 11.24 11.26 -32.53
CA ALA A 200 9.96 11.84 -32.88
C ALA A 200 9.98 12.47 -34.28
N ARG A 201 8.88 12.31 -35.03
CA ARG A 201 8.60 13.11 -36.23
C ARG A 201 7.70 14.28 -35.85
N SER A 202 8.16 15.47 -36.21
CA SER A 202 7.40 16.72 -36.28
C SER A 202 6.31 16.62 -37.35
N ALA A 203 5.12 17.14 -37.06
CA ALA A 203 4.15 17.51 -38.08
C ALA A 203 3.58 18.90 -37.73
N ASP A 204 3.74 19.79 -38.71
CA ASP A 204 3.37 21.19 -38.73
C ASP A 204 1.86 21.44 -38.73
N ALA A 205 1.58 22.68 -38.33
CA ALA A 205 0.36 23.47 -38.44
C ALA A 205 -0.52 23.26 -39.69
N ALA A 206 -1.83 23.35 -39.47
CA ALA A 206 -2.75 24.02 -40.40
C ALA A 206 -4.02 24.49 -39.67
N HIS A 207 -4.18 25.82 -39.54
CA HIS A 207 -5.48 26.47 -39.44
C HIS A 207 -6.15 26.49 -40.81
N PRO A 208 -7.49 26.53 -40.87
CA PRO A 208 -8.08 27.57 -41.70
C PRO A 208 -9.27 28.29 -41.07
N ALA A 209 -9.36 29.56 -41.51
CA ALA A 209 -10.45 30.54 -41.58
C ALA A 209 -11.78 30.25 -40.86
#